data_AF-H1VTM8-F1
#
_entry.id   AF-H1VTM8-F1
#
_cell.length_a   1.000
_cell.length_b   1.000
_cell.length_c   1.000
_cell.angle_alpha   90.00
_cell.angle_beta   90.00
_cell.angle_gamma   90.00
#
_symmetry.space_group_name_H-M   'P 1'
#
loop_
_entity.id
_entity.type
_entity.pdbx_description
1 polymer ?
#
loop_
_entity_poly.entity_id
_entity_poly.type
_entity_poly.pdbx_seq_one_letter_code
_entity_poly.pdbx_strand_id
1 'polypeptide(L)'
;RHSLTTPVQIYQKDDAPLYRRGNKIILALIAWNAVLAWLIKAYYMKRNKTRDDIWRGMSQQEKDHYLATTKDEGSRRLDFRFAH
;
A
#
# COMPACT_ATOMS: atom_id res chain seq x y z
N ARG A 1 34.12 9.88 -23.50
CA ARG A 1 34.44 9.54 -22.10
C ARG A 1 33.16 9.02 -21.45
N HIS A 2 32.88 7.72 -21.57
CA HIS A 2 31.70 7.11 -20.96
C HIS A 2 31.93 7.03 -19.46
N SER A 3 31.18 7.81 -18.67
CA SER A 3 31.06 7.63 -17.24
C SER A 3 30.36 6.30 -16.98
N LEU A 4 31.16 5.26 -16.71
CA LEU A 4 30.66 3.98 -16.23
C LEU A 4 29.95 4.23 -14.89
N THR A 5 28.62 4.29 -14.91
CA THR A 5 27.82 4.20 -13.70
C THR A 5 28.03 2.81 -13.13
N THR A 6 28.91 2.69 -12.13
CA THR A 6 29.05 1.44 -11.39
C THR A 6 27.69 1.11 -10.76
N PRO A 7 27.13 -0.08 -11.02
CA PRO A 7 25.88 -0.48 -10.42
C PRO A 7 26.00 -0.46 -8.89
N VAL A 8 25.05 0.18 -8.22
CA VAL A 8 25.01 0.25 -6.76
C VAL A 8 24.61 -1.13 -6.23
N GLN A 9 25.58 -1.88 -5.74
CA GLN A 9 25.35 -3.18 -5.09
C GLN A 9 25.28 -2.99 -3.57
N ILE A 10 24.26 -3.61 -2.94
CA ILE A 10 24.11 -3.60 -1.47
C ILE A 10 25.24 -4.38 -0.81
N TYR A 11 25.67 -5.49 -1.43
CA TYR A 11 26.83 -6.25 -1.01
C TYR A 11 28.08 -5.70 -1.69
N GLN A 12 29.04 -5.24 -0.88
CA GLN A 12 30.29 -4.65 -1.36
C GLN A 12 31.49 -5.46 -0.91
N LYS A 13 32.56 -5.44 -1.71
CA LYS A 13 33.79 -6.22 -1.43
C LYS A 13 34.49 -5.78 -0.15
N ASP A 14 34.41 -4.50 0.23
CA ASP A 14 34.97 -3.95 1.48
C ASP A 14 34.19 -4.40 2.74
N ASP A 15 32.97 -4.91 2.56
CA ASP A 15 32.13 -5.46 3.63
C ASP A 15 32.27 -6.99 3.75
N ALA A 16 33.02 -7.64 2.85
CA ALA A 16 33.31 -9.07 2.90
C ALA A 16 34.26 -9.41 4.09
N PRO A 17 34.23 -10.65 4.61
CA PRO A 17 33.39 -11.79 4.21
C PRO A 17 32.03 -11.85 4.91
N LEU A 18 31.82 -11.05 5.97
CA LEU A 18 30.61 -11.16 6.82
C LEU A 18 29.44 -10.31 6.34
N TYR A 19 29.70 -9.32 5.49
CA TYR A 19 28.70 -8.43 4.87
C TYR A 19 27.74 -7.77 5.87
N ARG A 20 28.28 -7.24 6.97
CA ARG A 20 27.45 -6.70 8.07
C ARG A 20 26.65 -5.47 7.61
N ARG A 21 27.22 -4.63 6.76
CA ARG A 21 26.54 -3.45 6.19
C ARG A 21 25.42 -3.88 5.25
N GLY A 22 25.72 -4.79 4.31
CA GLY A 22 24.74 -5.31 3.36
C GLY A 22 23.56 -6.00 4.05
N ASN A 23 23.84 -6.87 5.01
CA ASN A 23 22.81 -7.59 5.78
C ASN A 23 21.93 -6.64 6.60
N LYS A 24 22.51 -5.61 7.22
CA LYS A 24 21.75 -4.58 7.95
C LYS A 24 20.78 -3.83 7.02
N ILE A 25 21.23 -3.47 5.82
CA ILE A 25 20.40 -2.78 4.83
C ILE A 25 19.23 -3.67 4.40
N ILE A 26 19.50 -4.95 4.09
CA ILE A 26 18.45 -5.89 3.67
C ILE A 26 17.43 -6.11 4.79
N LEU A 27 17.88 -6.33 6.02
CA LEU A 27 16.98 -6.47 7.17
C LEU A 27 16.13 -5.21 7.39
N ALA A 28 16.70 -4.03 7.21
CA ALA A 28 15.96 -2.78 7.28
C ALA A 28 14.88 -2.69 6.17
N LEU A 29 15.20 -3.07 4.94
CA LEU A 29 14.23 -3.09 3.84
C LEU A 29 13.11 -4.11 4.07
N ILE A 30 13.42 -5.29 4.61
CA ILE A 30 12.42 -6.31 4.97
C ILE A 30 11.49 -5.78 6.06
N ALA A 31 12.05 -5.22 7.13
CA ALA A 31 11.27 -4.63 8.22
C ALA A 31 10.39 -3.48 7.71
N TRP A 32 10.92 -2.64 6.83
CA TRP A 32 10.16 -1.55 6.20
C TRP A 32 8.99 -2.07 5.37
N ASN A 33 9.19 -3.13 4.56
CA ASN A 33 8.11 -3.75 3.80
C ASN A 33 7.02 -4.35 4.70
N ALA A 34 7.42 -4.99 5.81
CA ALA A 34 6.47 -5.50 6.79
C ALA A 34 5.62 -4.37 7.39
N VAL A 35 6.25 -3.26 7.80
CA VAL A 35 5.54 -2.07 8.31
C VAL A 35 4.60 -1.51 7.25
N LEU A 36 5.04 -1.34 6.00
CA LEU A 36 4.20 -0.85 4.91
C LEU A 36 2.98 -1.74 4.67
N ALA A 37 3.15 -3.07 4.67
CA ALA A 37 2.05 -4.01 4.51
C ALA A 37 0.99 -3.84 5.61
N TRP A 38 1.42 -3.70 6.87
CA TRP A 38 0.53 -3.42 7.99
C TRP A 38 -0.19 -2.07 7.85
N LEU A 39 0.51 -1.02 7.42
CA LEU A 39 -0.07 0.30 7.19
C LEU A 39 -1.12 0.28 6.06
N ILE A 40 -0.86 -0.43 4.97
CA ILE A 40 -1.81 -0.59 3.85
C ILE A 40 -3.07 -1.33 4.34
N LYS A 41 -2.91 -2.43 5.07
CA LYS A 41 -4.04 -3.17 5.65
C LYS A 41 -4.87 -2.28 6.58
N ALA A 42 -4.24 -1.55 7.48
CA ALA A 42 -4.92 -0.63 8.40
C ALA A 42 -5.66 0.48 7.63
N TYR A 43 -5.06 1.03 6.57
CA TYR A 43 -5.69 2.00 5.70
C TYR A 43 -6.94 1.43 5.01
N TYR A 44 -6.86 0.23 4.44
CA TYR A 44 -8.00 -0.42 3.80
C TYR A 44 -9.13 -0.74 4.78
N MET A 45 -8.82 -1.26 5.97
CA MET A 45 -9.79 -1.49 7.04
C MET A 45 -10.52 -0.20 7.41
N LYS A 46 -9.78 0.89 7.66
CA LYS A 46 -10.36 2.19 8.03
C LYS A 46 -11.24 2.73 6.89
N ARG A 47 -10.76 2.65 5.65
CA ARG A 47 -11.50 3.17 4.49
C ARG A 47 -12.79 2.39 4.25
N ASN A 48 -12.74 1.07 4.36
CA ASN A 48 -13.93 0.21 4.25
C ASN A 48 -14.93 0.53 5.36
N LYS A 49 -14.47 0.64 6.62
CA LYS A 49 -15.34 1.01 7.74
C LYS A 49 -16.07 2.33 7.50
N THR A 50 -15.36 3.39 7.11
CA THR A 50 -15.99 4.68 6.81
C THR A 50 -17.04 4.57 5.71
N ARG A 51 -16.78 3.77 4.67
CA ARG A 51 -17.74 3.55 3.58
C ARG A 51 -18.93 2.73 4.04
N ASP A 52 -18.72 1.72 4.89
CA ASP A 52 -19.79 0.92 5.49
C ASP A 52 -20.70 1.77 6.37
N ASP A 53 -20.13 2.65 7.19
CA ASP A 53 -20.89 3.55 8.06
C ASP A 53 -21.78 4.49 7.23
N ILE A 54 -21.24 5.08 6.17
CA ILE A 54 -22.01 5.92 5.24
C ILE A 54 -23.09 5.10 4.53
N TRP A 55 -22.73 3.94 3.97
CA TRP A 55 -23.67 3.08 3.24
C TRP A 55 -24.80 2.57 4.13
N ARG A 56 -24.51 2.21 5.38
CA ARG A 56 -25.51 1.78 6.36
C ARG A 56 -26.44 2.93 6.78
N GLY A 57 -25.93 4.16 6.81
CA GLY A 57 -26.72 5.37 7.08
C GLY A 57 -27.66 5.77 5.95
N MET A 58 -27.45 5.29 4.72
CA MET A 58 -28.31 5.58 3.57
C MET A 58 -29.59 4.72 3.57
N SER A 59 -30.71 5.36 3.27
CA SER A 59 -31.97 4.71 2.90
C SER A 59 -31.85 3.94 1.58
N GLN A 60 -32.83 3.09 1.27
CA GLN A 60 -32.83 2.33 0.02
C GLN A 60 -32.88 3.25 -1.21
N GLN A 61 -33.70 4.30 -1.16
CA GLN A 61 -33.87 5.26 -2.26
C GLN A 61 -32.57 6.03 -2.54
N GLU A 62 -31.81 6.40 -1.50
CA GLU A 62 -30.51 7.06 -1.65
C GLU A 62 -29.47 6.13 -2.26
N LYS A 63 -29.47 4.85 -1.87
CA LYS A 63 -28.58 3.84 -2.48
C LYS A 63 -28.91 3.64 -3.95
N ASP A 64 -30.17 3.50 -4.29
CA ASP A 64 -30.62 3.32 -5.67
C ASP A 64 -30.27 4.56 -6.51
N HIS A 65 -30.47 5.76 -5.97
CA HIS A 65 -30.07 7.01 -6.61
C HIS A 65 -28.55 7.10 -6.81
N TYR A 66 -27.75 6.75 -5.80
CA TYR A 66 -26.29 6.70 -5.92
C TYR A 66 -25.86 5.74 -7.02
N LEU A 67 -26.38 4.51 -7.04
CA LEU A 67 -26.05 3.50 -8.04
C LEU A 67 -26.43 3.93 -9.45
N ALA A 68 -27.54 4.65 -9.61
CA ALA A 68 -28.01 5.11 -10.92
C ALA A 68 -27.26 6.34 -11.46
N THR A 69 -26.73 7.20 -10.59
CA THR A 69 -26.23 8.53 -10.99
C THR A 69 -24.75 8.77 -10.70
N THR A 70 -24.09 7.92 -9.91
CA THR A 70 -22.69 8.13 -9.52
C THR A 70 -21.75 8.14 -10.74
N LYS A 71 -20.76 9.03 -10.68
CA LYS A 71 -19.62 9.07 -11.60
C LYS A 71 -18.36 8.46 -10.99
N ASP A 72 -18.47 7.91 -9.78
CA ASP A 72 -17.36 7.23 -9.14
C ASP A 72 -17.06 5.91 -9.84
N GLU A 73 -15.79 5.68 -10.12
CA GLU A 73 -15.33 4.46 -10.78
C GLU A 73 -14.33 3.68 -9.92
N GLY A 74 -14.40 2.35 -10.03
CA GLY A 74 -13.49 1.43 -9.37
C GLY A 74 -13.39 1.67 -7.86
N SER A 75 -12.17 1.86 -7.38
CA SER A 75 -11.87 2.01 -5.96
C SER A 75 -12.42 3.29 -5.34
N ARG A 76 -12.92 4.25 -6.13
CA ARG A 76 -13.53 5.49 -5.63
C ARG A 76 -14.94 5.30 -5.13
N ARG A 77 -15.69 4.34 -5.71
CA ARG A 77 -17.08 4.07 -5.38
C ARG A 77 -17.31 3.80 -3.89
N LEU A 78 -18.49 4.16 -3.41
CA LEU A 78 -18.91 4.00 -2.03
C LEU A 78 -19.20 2.53 -1.68
N ASP A 79 -19.68 1.74 -2.63
CA ASP A 79 -19.95 0.30 -2.49
C ASP A 79 -18.69 -0.57 -2.71
N PHE A 80 -17.58 0.02 -3.13
CA PHE A 80 -16.31 -0.70 -3.28
C PHE A 80 -15.66 -1.02 -1.93
N ARG A 81 -15.17 -2.27 -1.77
CA ARG A 81 -14.40 -2.71 -0.61
C ARG A 81 -13.02 -3.20 -1.02
N PHE A 82 -11.99 -2.66 -0.35
CA PHE A 82 -10.62 -3.15 -0.51
C PHE A 82 -10.46 -4.51 0.19
N ALA A 83 -9.79 -5.46 -0.45
CA ALA A 83 -9.37 -6.72 0.19
C ALA A 83 -8.24 -6.42 1.19
N HIS A 84 -8.39 -6.87 2.45
CA HIS A 84 -7.52 -6.50 3.56
C HIS A 84 -7.34 -7.62 4.59
#